data_AF-A8U9M2-F1
#
_entry.id   AF-A8U9M2-F1
#
_cell.length_a   1.000
_cell.length_b   1.000
_cell.length_c   1.000
_cell.angle_alpha   90.00
_cell.angle_beta   90.00
_cell.angle_gamma   90.00
#
_symmetry.space_group_name_H-M   'P 1'
#
loop_
_entity.id
_entity.type
_entity.pdbx_description
1 polymer ?
#
loop_
_entity_poly.entity_id
_entity_poly.type
_entity_poly.pdbx_seq_one_letter_code
_entity_poly.pdbx_strand_id
1 'polypeptide(L)'
;MINESFAYSSKYEPWVKLKIREFNQLGYHQINEDDLWKFVVQFCWKRAVPEHYYQQINDIMKITPNHYLDYAALEAQIYKVTSLDDMNLEDLF
;
A
#
# COMPACT_ATOMS: atom_id res chain seq x y z
N MET A 1 -4.02 -13.34 20.74
CA MET A 1 -3.85 -12.92 19.33
C MET A 1 -4.08 -11.44 19.28
N ILE A 2 -3.03 -10.65 19.37
CA ILE A 2 -3.14 -9.20 19.27
C ILE A 2 -3.23 -8.92 17.78
N ASN A 3 -4.38 -8.41 17.34
CA ASN A 3 -4.47 -7.69 16.07
C ASN A 3 -3.52 -6.50 16.20
N GLU A 4 -2.27 -6.66 15.75
CA GLU A 4 -1.36 -5.55 15.42
C GLU A 4 -1.91 -4.89 14.15
N SER A 5 -3.13 -4.37 14.29
CA SER A 5 -3.75 -3.39 13.43
C SER A 5 -2.70 -2.33 13.23
N PHE A 6 -2.21 -2.18 11.99
CA PHE A 6 -1.21 -1.21 11.54
C PHE A 6 -1.33 0.07 12.36
N ALA A 7 -0.59 0.16 13.47
CA ALA A 7 -0.75 1.24 14.41
C ALA A 7 -0.15 2.45 13.72
N TYR A 8 -1.05 3.23 13.14
CA TYR A 8 -0.74 4.42 12.41
C TYR A 8 0.11 5.32 13.32
N SER A 9 1.37 5.58 12.92
CA SER A 9 2.20 6.48 13.72
C SER A 9 1.60 7.87 13.54
N SER A 10 1.00 8.44 14.60
CA SER A 10 0.24 9.71 14.53
C SER A 10 1.03 10.87 13.90
N LYS A 11 2.36 10.73 13.79
CA LYS A 11 3.24 11.66 13.07
C LYS A 11 2.96 11.72 11.57
N TYR A 12 2.65 10.61 10.89
CA TYR A 12 2.44 10.59 9.43
C TYR A 12 0.98 10.86 9.01
N GLU A 13 0.06 10.75 9.96
CA GLU A 13 -1.37 11.00 9.76
C GLU A 13 -1.72 12.26 8.95
N PRO A 14 -1.21 13.45 9.29
CA PRO A 14 -1.58 14.65 8.54
C PRO A 14 -1.16 14.56 7.07
N TRP A 15 -0.04 13.89 6.76
CA TRP A 15 0.51 13.79 5.41
C TRP A 15 -0.24 12.79 4.55
N VAL A 16 -0.59 11.64 5.13
CA VAL A 16 -1.40 10.63 4.45
C VAL A 16 -2.81 11.16 4.22
N LYS A 17 -3.44 11.81 5.21
CA LYS A 17 -4.74 12.50 5.04
C LYS A 17 -4.69 13.56 3.96
N LEU A 18 -3.62 14.35 3.91
CA LEU A 18 -3.42 15.35 2.86
C LEU A 18 -3.36 14.67 1.48
N LYS A 19 -2.64 13.56 1.34
CA LYS A 19 -2.58 12.82 0.07
C LYS A 19 -3.88 12.17 -0.33
N ILE A 20 -4.63 11.61 0.59
CA ILE A 20 -5.98 11.09 0.29
C ILE A 20 -6.90 12.20 -0.21
N ARG A 21 -6.85 13.39 0.40
CA ARG A 21 -7.63 14.54 -0.09
C ARG A 21 -7.23 14.94 -1.51
N GLU A 22 -5.93 14.95 -1.82
CA GLU A 22 -5.43 15.20 -3.18
C GLU A 22 -5.93 14.13 -4.16
N PHE A 23 -5.86 12.85 -3.79
CA PHE A 23 -6.32 11.75 -4.63
C PHE A 23 -7.83 11.84 -4.90
N ASN A 24 -8.61 12.18 -3.87
CA ASN A 24 -10.03 12.45 -3.99
C ASN A 24 -10.32 13.62 -4.95
N GLN A 25 -9.55 14.71 -4.88
CA GLN A 25 -9.69 15.82 -5.82
C GLN A 25 -9.37 15.44 -7.27
N LEU A 26 -8.50 14.46 -7.46
CA LEU A 26 -8.18 13.87 -8.77
C LEU A 26 -9.19 12.81 -9.24
N GLY A 27 -10.23 12.50 -8.44
CA GLY A 27 -11.29 11.54 -8.75
C GLY A 27 -11.06 10.11 -8.22
N TYR A 28 -9.97 9.87 -7.48
CA TYR A 28 -9.62 8.55 -6.93
C TYR A 28 -10.23 8.31 -5.55
N HIS A 29 -11.56 8.36 -5.46
CA HIS A 29 -12.31 8.23 -4.20
C HIS A 29 -12.24 6.87 -3.51
N GLN A 30 -11.76 5.84 -4.22
CA GLN A 30 -11.70 4.47 -3.72
C GLN A 30 -10.43 4.17 -2.91
N ILE A 31 -9.44 5.06 -2.93
CA ILE A 31 -8.17 4.89 -2.21
C ILE A 31 -8.35 5.46 -0.81
N ASN A 32 -8.22 4.62 0.22
CA ASN A 32 -8.35 5.05 1.62
C ASN A 32 -6.99 5.28 2.29
N GLU A 33 -7.01 5.90 3.47
CA GLU A 33 -5.81 6.18 4.27
C GLU A 33 -5.04 4.89 4.62
N ASP A 34 -5.76 3.82 4.97
CA ASP A 34 -5.18 2.51 5.29
C ASP A 34 -4.50 1.87 4.07
N ASP A 35 -5.13 1.97 2.91
CA ASP A 35 -4.60 1.42 1.65
C ASP A 35 -3.29 2.12 1.26
N LEU A 36 -3.29 3.46 1.35
CA LEU A 36 -2.12 4.28 1.08
C LEU A 36 -1.00 4.02 2.09
N TRP A 37 -1.33 3.86 3.38
CA TRP A 37 -0.34 3.53 4.40
C TRP A 37 0.27 2.15 4.20
N LYS A 38 -0.56 1.16 3.85
CA LYS A 38 -0.08 -0.17 3.48
C LYS A 38 0.89 -0.09 2.30
N PHE A 39 0.57 0.68 1.27
CA PHE A 39 1.46 0.93 0.14
C PHE A 39 2.80 1.56 0.57
N VAL A 40 2.77 2.58 1.43
CA VAL A 40 4.01 3.22 1.93
C VAL A 40 4.91 2.21 2.63
N VAL A 41 4.36 1.42 3.55
CA VAL A 41 5.15 0.47 4.36
C VAL A 41 5.61 -0.73 3.53
N GLN A 42 4.75 -1.27 2.67
CA GLN A 42 5.01 -2.52 1.96
C GLN A 42 5.72 -2.35 0.62
N PHE A 43 5.63 -1.15 0.01
CA PHE A 43 6.22 -0.88 -1.29
C PHE A 43 7.30 0.22 -1.21
N CYS A 44 6.96 1.43 -0.77
CA CYS A 44 7.92 2.54 -0.73
C CYS A 44 9.08 2.29 0.24
N TRP A 45 8.78 1.78 1.44
CA TRP A 45 9.77 1.54 2.48
C TRP A 45 10.09 0.06 2.68
N LYS A 46 9.75 -0.78 1.69
CA LYS A 46 9.97 -2.23 1.73
C LYS A 46 11.41 -2.62 2.07
N ARG A 47 12.38 -1.89 1.51
CA ARG A 47 13.81 -2.20 1.61
C ARG A 47 14.53 -1.36 2.65
N ALA A 48 14.19 -0.09 2.74
CA ALA A 48 14.78 0.84 3.69
C ALA A 48 13.80 1.98 3.96
N VAL A 49 13.61 2.29 5.24
CA VAL A 49 12.94 3.52 5.68
C VAL A 49 14.03 4.60 5.76
N PRO A 50 13.83 5.80 5.18
CA PRO A 50 14.78 6.89 5.35
C PRO A 50 15.00 7.23 6.83
N GLU A 51 16.22 7.59 7.21
CA GLU A 51 16.57 7.87 8.60
C GLU A 51 15.88 9.13 9.13
N HIS A 52 15.78 10.16 8.29
CA HIS A 52 15.25 11.45 8.70
C HIS A 52 13.77 11.60 8.39
N TYR A 53 13.03 12.18 9.34
CA TYR A 53 11.59 12.40 9.22
C TYR A 53 11.18 13.25 8.00
N TYR A 54 11.96 14.27 7.65
CA TYR A 54 11.67 15.10 6.47
C TYR A 54 11.80 14.30 5.16
N GLN A 55 12.70 13.31 5.09
CA GLN A 55 12.85 12.44 3.91
C GLN A 55 11.66 11.50 3.79
N GLN A 56 11.22 10.94 4.92
CA GLN A 56 10.02 10.10 4.99
C GLN A 56 8.77 10.86 4.53
N ILE A 57 8.58 12.12 4.98
CA ILE A 57 7.47 12.95 4.50
C ILE A 57 7.60 13.22 3.00
N ASN A 58 8.80 13.57 2.53
CA ASN A 58 9.04 13.85 1.12
C ASN A 58 8.71 12.64 0.23
N ASP A 59 9.01 11.41 0.69
CA ASP A 59 8.62 10.19 -0.01
C ASP A 59 7.09 10.07 -0.09
N ILE A 60 6.37 10.27 1.02
CA ILE A 60 4.89 10.26 1.04
C ILE A 60 4.33 11.33 0.09
N MET A 61 4.92 12.52 0.08
CA MET A 61 4.45 13.64 -0.74
C MET A 61 4.69 13.46 -2.24
N LYS A 62 5.63 12.59 -2.63
CA LYS A 62 5.89 12.23 -4.04
C LYS A 62 4.97 11.14 -4.57
N ILE A 63 4.18 10.49 -3.69
CA ILE A 63 3.25 9.45 -4.13
C ILE A 63 2.16 10.07 -5.00
N THR A 64 1.83 9.34 -6.06
CA THR A 64 0.79 9.68 -7.03
C THR A 64 -0.19 8.51 -7.09
N PRO A 65 -1.42 8.72 -7.58
CA PRO A 65 -2.38 7.63 -7.75
C PRO A 65 -1.84 6.49 -8.60
N ASN A 66 -1.07 6.80 -9.65
CA ASN A 66 -0.46 5.80 -10.53
C ASN A 66 0.46 4.84 -9.78
N HIS A 67 1.32 5.36 -8.88
CA HIS A 67 2.19 4.52 -8.06
C HIS A 67 1.40 3.52 -7.20
N TYR A 68 0.27 3.96 -6.64
CA TYR A 68 -0.62 3.08 -5.87
C TYR A 68 -1.33 2.06 -6.77
N LEU A 69 -1.82 2.47 -7.94
CA LEU A 69 -2.50 1.57 -8.87
C LEU A 69 -1.58 0.47 -9.41
N ASP A 70 -0.33 0.80 -9.72
CA ASP A 70 0.68 -0.17 -10.14
C ASP A 70 0.91 -1.23 -9.04
N TYR A 71 0.99 -0.79 -7.78
CA TYR A 71 1.07 -1.67 -6.63
C TYR A 71 -0.18 -2.53 -6.46
N ALA A 72 -1.38 -1.94 -6.54
CA ALA A 72 -2.64 -2.65 -6.39
C ALA A 72 -2.83 -3.71 -7.49
N ALA A 73 -2.42 -3.39 -8.73
CA ALA A 73 -2.44 -4.33 -9.85
C ALA A 73 -1.45 -5.49 -9.65
N LEU A 74 -0.28 -5.22 -9.07
CA LEU A 74 0.72 -6.24 -8.74
C LEU A 74 0.24 -7.16 -7.61
N GLU A 75 -0.31 -6.60 -6.53
CA GLU A 75 -0.94 -7.37 -5.46
C GLU A 75 -2.05 -8.27 -6.04
N ALA A 76 -2.97 -7.73 -6.84
CA ALA A 76 -4.05 -8.51 -7.44
C ALA A 76 -3.58 -9.66 -8.33
N GLN A 77 -2.43 -9.52 -9.00
CA GLN A 77 -1.83 -10.60 -9.79
C GLN A 77 -1.20 -11.67 -8.91
N ILE A 78 -0.48 -11.27 -7.85
CA ILE A 78 0.18 -12.20 -6.92
C ILE A 78 -0.87 -13.00 -6.13
N TYR A 79 -1.95 -12.36 -5.66
CA TYR A 79 -3.03 -13.06 -4.94
C TYR A 79 -3.97 -13.86 -5.86
N LYS A 80 -4.04 -13.57 -7.18
CA LYS A 80 -4.76 -14.42 -8.14
C LYS A 80 -4.02 -15.71 -8.47
N VAL A 81 -2.70 -15.72 -8.30
CA VAL A 81 -1.92 -16.95 -8.35
C VAL A 81 -2.01 -17.57 -6.95
N THR A 82 -3.16 -18.18 -6.66
CA THR A 82 -3.27 -19.20 -5.61
C THR A 82 -2.06 -20.12 -5.72
N SER A 83 -1.45 -20.47 -4.58
CA SER A 83 -0.29 -21.37 -4.54
C SER A 83 -0.54 -22.59 -5.43
N LEU A 84 0.48 -23.03 -6.16
CA LEU A 84 0.45 -24.29 -6.92
C LEU A 84 0.03 -25.48 -6.03
N ASP A 85 0.15 -25.34 -4.71
CA ASP A 85 -0.28 -26.33 -3.71
C ASP A 85 -1.81 -26.55 -3.65
N ASP A 86 -2.63 -25.62 -4.12
CA ASP A 86 -4.09 -25.72 -4.16
C ASP A 86 -4.63 -26.15 -5.54
N MET A 87 -3.76 -26.34 -6.53
CA MET A 87 -4.16 -26.90 -7.83
C MET A 87 -4.33 -28.41 -7.69
N ASN A 88 -5.58 -28.86 -7.50
CA ASN A 88 -5.89 -30.29 -7.52
C ASN A 88 -5.60 -30.86 -8.92
N LEU A 89 -4.51 -31.63 -9.04
CA LEU A 89 -4.04 -32.27 -10.28
C LEU A 89 -4.75 -33.60 -10.58
N GLU A 90 -5.73 -34.00 -9.77
CA GLU A 90 -6.46 -35.26 -9.95
C GLU A 90 -7.31 -35.29 -11.23
N ASP A 91 -7.69 -34.13 -11.79
CA ASP A 91 -8.45 -34.04 -13.04
C ASP A 91 -7.57 -34.11 -14.32
N LEU A 92 -6.25 -34.29 -14.18
CA LEU A 92 -5.30 -34.34 -15.32
C LEU A 92 -4.92 -35.77 -15.75
N PHE A 93 -5.43 -36.81 -15.08
CA PHE A 93 -5.11 -38.23 -15.35
C PHE A 93 -6.35 -39.08 -15.61
#